data_AF-A0A151H3Y7-F1
#
_entry.id   AF-A0A151H3Y7-F1
#
_cell.length_a   1.000
_cell.length_b   1.000
_cell.length_c   1.000
_cell.angle_alpha   90.00
_cell.angle_beta   90.00
_cell.angle_gamma   90.00
#
_symmetry.space_group_name_H-M   'P 1'
#
loop_
_entity.id
_entity.type
_entity.pdbx_description
1 polymer ?
#
loop_
_entity_poly.entity_id
_entity_poly.type
_entity_poly.pdbx_seq_one_letter_code
_entity_poly.pdbx_strand_id
1 'polypeptide(L)'
;LFFLFVLHRRHRLTFEWPYEKQQISAYSEGSFYYSFFNDVVAAPTWQAGVHAILRDERSEHPDVVNALRRFNVYQELLVGLLYRGVRHLLGDVWLAEYVARTPFNFYTACVFLLQALGVAVLAALAAVAGGSAFCALACFGFFFANYYHRLIIRVQAVPLRENWALPFLWINITAIALLLQTHARLQRATLRLWAADKDSASSLRAHRFLEALRQTEKKLLAVVFLSTLCLLVSWQFGVFVITTQVAALFAVLLVGFPCERVLRRILLVLSAAFVSTLLLHFFPRYLLLSFLPHTLLAVLAVLHVWPVSRLLMRQTAEQGEARGVALRLFPRNVLRGFLAVSICFLVRLSLRSFEKDDSHVFQLLLHKLGLATSSFDTSIYLMGGTEFDFFSLYFFNLIAPSRLFLFASVSLLLFLLLSTDQLLFLNRLCRLSPGLYAALSEESLSLKREPLLGQEEHRAKAEKARRKDAAPSTQHCAADTRVSSADDSKLRQRKP
;
A
#
# COMPACT_ATOMS: atom_id res chain seq x y z
N LEU A 1 12.32 -16.51 -16.05
CA LEU A 1 13.30 -17.15 -16.97
C LEU A 1 13.12 -16.72 -18.42
N PHE A 2 11.94 -16.91 -19.04
CA PHE A 2 11.72 -16.51 -20.44
C PHE A 2 12.04 -15.03 -20.72
N PHE A 3 11.56 -14.09 -19.90
CA PHE A 3 11.89 -12.67 -20.09
C PHE A 3 13.39 -12.37 -19.92
N LEU A 4 14.06 -13.03 -18.98
CA LEU A 4 15.51 -12.90 -18.79
C LEU A 4 16.28 -13.38 -20.03
N PHE A 5 15.84 -14.49 -20.65
CA PHE A 5 16.39 -14.96 -21.91
C PHE A 5 16.23 -13.91 -23.03
N VAL A 6 15.07 -13.26 -23.13
CA VAL A 6 14.85 -12.20 -24.12
C VAL A 6 15.77 -11.01 -23.88
N LEU A 7 15.92 -10.56 -22.62
CA LEU A 7 16.84 -9.47 -22.28
C LEU A 7 18.28 -9.82 -22.65
N HIS A 8 18.73 -11.02 -22.30
CA HIS A 8 20.06 -11.50 -22.66
C HIS A 8 20.25 -11.57 -24.18
N ARG A 9 19.27 -12.12 -24.91
CA ARG A 9 19.29 -12.21 -26.37
C ARG A 9 19.37 -10.84 -27.04
N ARG A 10 18.62 -9.86 -26.51
CA ARG A 10 18.60 -8.48 -27.01
C ARG A 10 19.95 -7.78 -26.82
N HIS A 11 20.62 -8.01 -25.69
CA HIS A 11 21.87 -7.35 -25.33
C HIS A 11 23.12 -8.19 -25.64
N ARG A 12 22.98 -9.31 -26.37
CA ARG A 12 24.07 -10.26 -26.66
C ARG A 12 25.31 -9.58 -27.24
N LEU A 13 25.12 -8.71 -28.23
CA LEU A 13 26.23 -8.01 -28.89
C LEU A 13 26.99 -7.10 -27.92
N THR A 14 26.28 -6.38 -27.06
CA THR A 14 26.90 -5.52 -26.03
C THR A 14 27.71 -6.37 -25.04
N PHE A 15 27.22 -7.56 -24.67
CA PHE A 15 27.94 -8.46 -23.77
C PHE A 15 29.18 -9.10 -24.38
N GLU A 16 29.26 -9.16 -25.72
CA GLU A 16 30.41 -9.68 -26.47
C GLU A 16 31.47 -8.62 -26.76
N TRP A 17 31.16 -7.32 -26.61
CA TRP A 17 32.12 -6.23 -26.83
C TRP A 17 33.30 -6.27 -25.84
N PRO A 18 34.49 -5.78 -26.26
CA PRO A 18 35.58 -5.48 -25.34
C PRO A 18 35.12 -4.55 -24.22
N TYR A 19 35.69 -4.72 -23.02
CA TYR A 19 35.23 -4.01 -21.83
C TYR A 19 35.35 -2.48 -21.96
N GLU A 20 36.36 -1.99 -22.66
CA GLU A 20 36.57 -0.57 -22.95
C GLU A 20 35.38 0.02 -23.72
N LYS A 21 34.85 -0.74 -24.69
CA LYS A 21 33.65 -0.35 -25.45
C LYS A 21 32.38 -0.46 -24.62
N GLN A 22 32.30 -1.40 -23.69
CA GLN A 22 31.16 -1.54 -22.78
C GLN A 22 31.06 -0.35 -21.83
N GLN A 23 32.18 0.14 -21.29
CA GLN A 23 32.21 1.28 -20.37
C GLN A 23 31.65 2.56 -21.01
N ILE A 24 31.97 2.81 -22.29
CA ILE A 24 31.48 3.98 -23.03
C ILE A 24 30.06 3.80 -23.59
N SER A 25 29.43 2.62 -23.40
CA SER A 25 28.06 2.38 -23.86
C SER A 25 27.00 3.03 -22.96
N ALA A 26 27.34 3.33 -21.71
CA ALA A 26 26.48 4.09 -20.82
C ALA A 26 26.48 5.57 -21.23
N TYR A 27 25.30 6.20 -21.23
CA TYR A 27 25.11 7.58 -21.66
C TYR A 27 24.43 8.41 -20.56
N SER A 28 24.80 9.69 -20.48
CA SER A 28 24.17 10.70 -19.60
C SER A 28 24.10 10.23 -18.14
N GLU A 29 22.93 10.33 -17.49
CA GLU A 29 22.71 9.89 -16.10
C GLU A 29 23.13 8.43 -15.84
N GLY A 30 22.98 7.56 -16.85
CA GLY A 30 23.39 6.16 -16.74
C GLY A 30 24.90 5.99 -16.58
N SER A 31 25.72 6.80 -17.27
CA SER A 31 27.18 6.74 -17.09
C SER A 31 27.61 7.36 -15.77
N PHE A 32 26.90 8.39 -15.30
CA PHE A 32 27.10 8.96 -13.97
C PHE A 32 26.92 7.90 -12.88
N TYR A 33 25.81 7.16 -12.85
CA TYR A 33 25.64 6.11 -11.85
C TYR A 33 26.64 4.97 -12.01
N TYR A 34 26.84 4.48 -13.24
CA TYR A 34 27.77 3.38 -13.48
C TYR A 34 29.22 3.71 -13.06
N SER A 35 29.62 4.99 -13.05
CA SER A 35 30.93 5.39 -12.56
C SER A 35 31.16 5.06 -11.08
N PHE A 36 30.17 5.23 -10.19
CA PHE A 36 30.29 4.84 -8.78
C PHE A 36 30.46 3.33 -8.59
N PHE A 37 29.81 2.52 -9.44
CA PHE A 37 30.03 1.07 -9.45
C PHE A 37 31.49 0.75 -9.84
N ASN A 38 32.03 1.43 -10.85
CA ASN A 38 33.43 1.23 -11.25
C ASN A 38 34.39 1.64 -10.14
N ASP A 39 34.14 2.72 -9.41
CA ASP A 39 34.98 3.16 -8.28
C ASP A 39 35.09 2.06 -7.20
N VAL A 40 33.96 1.42 -6.88
CA VAL A 40 33.93 0.32 -5.90
C VAL A 40 34.68 -0.91 -6.40
N VAL A 41 34.52 -1.25 -7.69
CA VAL A 41 35.15 -2.41 -8.33
C VAL A 41 36.66 -2.22 -8.48
N ALA A 42 37.11 -1.01 -8.84
CA ALA A 42 38.51 -0.67 -9.04
C ALA A 42 39.28 -0.46 -7.73
N ALA A 43 38.59 -0.21 -6.61
CA ALA A 43 39.23 0.05 -5.33
C ALA A 43 40.08 -1.13 -4.82
N PRO A 44 41.26 -0.89 -4.24
CA PRO A 44 42.19 -1.96 -3.83
C PRO A 44 41.60 -2.84 -2.73
N THR A 45 40.84 -2.27 -1.79
CA THR A 45 40.17 -2.98 -0.70
C THR A 45 38.69 -2.63 -0.63
N TRP A 46 37.92 -3.48 0.03
CA TRP A 46 36.49 -3.28 0.27
C TRP A 46 36.22 -1.98 1.03
N GLN A 47 37.07 -1.68 2.02
CA GLN A 47 37.00 -0.45 2.80
C GLN A 47 37.30 0.78 1.95
N ALA A 48 38.31 0.70 1.06
CA ALA A 48 38.61 1.78 0.13
C ALA A 48 37.44 2.05 -0.83
N GLY A 49 36.77 1.00 -1.31
CA GLY A 49 35.58 1.14 -2.17
C GLY A 49 34.43 1.83 -1.44
N VAL A 50 34.14 1.45 -0.19
CA VAL A 50 33.13 2.12 0.64
C VAL A 50 33.55 3.58 0.92
N HIS A 51 34.83 3.83 1.21
CA HIS A 51 35.34 5.17 1.49
C HIS A 51 35.20 6.11 0.29
N ALA A 52 35.50 5.63 -0.92
CA ALA A 52 35.36 6.39 -2.16
C ALA A 52 33.93 6.88 -2.39
N ILE A 53 32.93 6.06 -2.04
CA ILE A 53 31.51 6.45 -2.15
C ILE A 53 31.08 7.41 -1.03
N LEU A 54 31.60 7.23 0.19
CA LEU A 54 31.24 8.08 1.33
C LEU A 54 31.89 9.47 1.28
N ARG A 55 33.02 9.62 0.57
CA ARG A 55 33.76 10.87 0.37
C ARG A 55 34.03 11.09 -1.11
N ASP A 56 32.98 11.47 -1.83
CA ASP A 56 33.07 11.81 -3.24
C ASP A 56 33.51 13.28 -3.40
N GLU A 57 34.68 13.49 -3.98
CA GLU A 57 35.26 14.81 -4.26
C GLU A 57 35.06 15.24 -5.73
N ARG A 58 34.53 14.33 -6.56
CA ARG A 58 34.45 14.51 -8.02
C ARG A 58 33.16 15.20 -8.45
N SER A 59 32.02 14.84 -7.86
CA SER A 59 30.72 15.25 -8.42
C SER A 59 30.38 16.71 -8.14
N GLU A 60 30.78 17.27 -7.00
CA GLU A 60 30.45 18.64 -6.57
C GLU A 60 31.71 19.44 -6.16
N HIS A 61 32.83 19.23 -6.84
CA HIS A 61 34.10 19.93 -6.53
C HIS A 61 33.90 21.46 -6.48
N PRO A 62 34.41 22.17 -5.44
CA PRO A 62 35.38 21.73 -4.42
C PRO A 62 34.80 21.01 -3.21
N ASP A 63 33.48 20.84 -3.13
CA ASP A 63 32.84 20.22 -1.96
C ASP A 63 33.01 18.68 -1.97
N VAL A 64 33.23 18.13 -0.79
CA VAL A 64 33.27 16.67 -0.57
C VAL A 64 31.91 16.22 -0.07
N VAL A 65 31.25 15.37 -0.85
CA VAL A 65 29.89 14.91 -0.57
C VAL A 65 29.82 13.42 -0.30
N ASN A 66 28.86 13.00 0.51
CA ASN A 66 28.53 11.59 0.65
C ASN A 66 27.59 11.17 -0.48
N ALA A 67 28.11 10.39 -1.44
CA ALA A 67 27.34 10.01 -2.62
C ALA A 67 26.10 9.15 -2.29
N LEU A 68 26.14 8.35 -1.21
CA LEU A 68 24.95 7.60 -0.74
C LEU A 68 23.83 8.53 -0.29
N ARG A 69 24.18 9.64 0.38
CA ARG A 69 23.22 10.65 0.84
C ARG A 69 22.73 11.54 -0.29
N ARG A 70 23.61 11.86 -1.24
CA ARG A 70 23.38 12.87 -2.27
C ARG A 70 22.73 12.30 -3.55
N PHE A 71 23.11 11.10 -3.96
CA PHE A 71 22.77 10.54 -5.28
C PHE A 71 22.10 9.16 -5.22
N ASN A 72 21.80 8.64 -4.03
CA ASN A 72 21.16 7.34 -3.80
C ASN A 72 21.86 6.18 -4.53
N VAL A 73 23.20 6.11 -4.45
CA VAL A 73 24.05 5.10 -5.15
C VAL A 73 24.20 3.77 -4.39
N TYR A 74 23.17 3.37 -3.63
CA TYR A 74 23.23 2.14 -2.82
C TYR A 74 23.35 0.88 -3.67
N GLN A 75 22.60 0.81 -4.78
CA GLN A 75 22.66 -0.32 -5.70
C GLN A 75 24.06 -0.47 -6.32
N GLU A 76 24.75 0.61 -6.69
CA GLU A 76 26.10 0.52 -7.23
C GLU A 76 27.10 0.03 -6.17
N LEU A 77 26.98 0.54 -4.94
CA LEU A 77 27.80 0.06 -3.83
C LEU A 77 27.56 -1.43 -3.60
N LEU A 78 26.31 -1.85 -3.39
CA LEU A 78 25.98 -3.24 -3.07
C LEU A 78 26.36 -4.21 -4.20
N VAL A 79 26.13 -3.83 -5.46
CA VAL A 79 26.47 -4.67 -6.63
C VAL A 79 27.97 -4.69 -6.87
N GLY A 80 28.67 -3.58 -6.65
CA GLY A 80 30.14 -3.50 -6.74
C GLY A 80 30.82 -4.38 -5.69
N LEU A 81 30.34 -4.30 -4.44
CA LEU A 81 30.76 -5.19 -3.37
C LEU A 81 30.43 -6.66 -3.73
N LEU A 82 29.22 -6.95 -4.20
CA LEU A 82 28.85 -8.30 -4.62
C LEU A 82 29.78 -8.84 -5.72
N TYR A 83 30.09 -8.04 -6.74
CA TYR A 83 31.02 -8.42 -7.81
C TYR A 83 32.39 -8.84 -7.27
N ARG A 84 32.96 -8.02 -6.38
CA ARG A 84 34.25 -8.32 -5.74
C ARG A 84 34.20 -9.60 -4.93
N GLY A 85 33.08 -9.86 -4.27
CA GLY A 85 32.88 -11.04 -3.42
C GLY A 85 32.80 -12.31 -4.25
N VAL A 86 32.05 -12.25 -5.35
CA VAL A 86 31.95 -13.33 -6.33
C VAL A 86 33.31 -13.63 -6.94
N ARG A 87 34.09 -12.60 -7.35
CA ARG A 87 35.43 -12.79 -7.92
C ARG A 87 36.44 -13.34 -6.89
N HIS A 88 36.38 -12.86 -5.65
CA HIS A 88 37.23 -13.37 -4.58
C HIS A 88 36.88 -14.83 -4.21
N LEU A 89 35.60 -15.19 -4.17
CA LEU A 89 35.15 -16.53 -3.80
C LEU A 89 35.38 -17.57 -4.91
N LEU A 90 35.11 -17.20 -6.17
CA LEU A 90 35.19 -18.12 -7.31
C LEU A 90 36.58 -18.13 -7.96
N GLY A 91 37.46 -17.17 -7.66
CA GLY A 91 38.79 -17.05 -8.28
C GLY A 91 38.72 -17.05 -9.81
N ASP A 92 39.65 -17.77 -10.43
CA ASP A 92 39.76 -17.93 -11.89
C ASP A 92 39.04 -19.18 -12.42
N VAL A 93 38.07 -19.71 -11.67
CA VAL A 93 37.25 -20.83 -12.14
C VAL A 93 36.41 -20.38 -13.34
N TRP A 94 36.18 -21.26 -14.32
CA TRP A 94 35.33 -21.01 -15.49
C TRP A 94 33.95 -20.40 -15.14
N LEU A 95 33.42 -20.71 -13.95
CA LEU A 95 32.16 -20.18 -13.45
C LEU A 95 32.26 -18.67 -13.14
N ALA A 96 33.40 -18.18 -12.66
CA ALA A 96 33.65 -16.76 -12.47
C ALA A 96 33.66 -16.01 -13.81
N GLU A 97 34.27 -16.60 -14.85
CA GLU A 97 34.24 -16.03 -16.20
C GLU A 97 32.83 -16.06 -16.82
N TYR A 98 32.04 -17.08 -16.51
CA TYR A 98 30.66 -17.18 -17.00
C TYR A 98 29.71 -16.17 -16.32
N VAL A 99 29.79 -16.06 -14.98
CA VAL A 99 28.88 -15.22 -14.18
C VAL A 99 29.34 -13.76 -14.15
N ALA A 100 30.65 -13.51 -14.13
CA ALA A 100 31.26 -12.21 -13.85
C ALA A 100 32.33 -11.82 -14.89
N ARG A 101 32.12 -12.20 -16.17
CA ARG A 101 33.04 -11.96 -17.29
C ARG A 101 33.66 -10.57 -17.32
N THR A 102 32.80 -9.55 -17.28
CA THR A 102 33.18 -8.14 -17.18
C THR A 102 32.33 -7.49 -16.09
N PRO A 103 32.83 -6.44 -15.41
CA PRO A 103 32.03 -5.69 -14.45
C PRO A 103 30.70 -5.20 -15.04
N PHE A 104 30.71 -4.77 -16.31
CA PHE A 104 29.51 -4.31 -17.02
C PHE A 104 28.47 -5.43 -17.21
N ASN A 105 28.91 -6.61 -17.64
CA ASN A 105 28.02 -7.76 -17.83
C ASN A 105 27.40 -8.18 -16.50
N PHE A 106 28.19 -8.20 -15.42
CA PHE A 106 27.70 -8.53 -14.09
C PHE A 106 26.66 -7.52 -13.57
N TYR A 107 26.97 -6.23 -13.69
CA TYR A 107 26.05 -5.15 -13.30
C TYR A 107 24.72 -5.26 -14.06
N THR A 108 24.81 -5.43 -15.38
CA THR A 108 23.62 -5.54 -16.26
C THR A 108 22.81 -6.79 -15.96
N ALA A 109 23.47 -7.92 -15.67
CA ALA A 109 22.80 -9.16 -15.30
C ALA A 109 22.00 -9.01 -13.99
N CYS A 110 22.54 -8.28 -13.00
CA CYS A 110 21.82 -7.99 -11.75
C CYS A 110 20.53 -7.19 -12.00
N VAL A 111 20.60 -6.14 -12.82
CA VAL A 111 19.43 -5.35 -13.22
C VAL A 111 18.41 -6.22 -13.96
N PHE A 112 18.87 -7.05 -14.89
CA PHE A 112 17.98 -7.90 -15.69
C PHE A 112 17.29 -8.97 -14.86
N LEU A 113 18.00 -9.54 -13.88
CA LEU A 113 17.42 -10.50 -12.94
C LEU A 113 16.32 -9.83 -12.10
N LEU A 114 16.60 -8.64 -11.57
CA LEU A 114 15.65 -7.87 -10.78
C LEU A 114 14.41 -7.49 -11.61
N GLN A 115 14.60 -7.07 -12.86
CA GLN A 115 13.50 -6.77 -13.78
C GLN A 115 12.68 -8.02 -14.13
N ALA A 116 13.33 -9.15 -14.39
CA ALA A 116 12.64 -10.40 -14.66
C ALA A 116 11.83 -10.89 -13.45
N LEU A 117 12.33 -10.69 -12.22
CA LEU A 117 11.57 -10.93 -11.00
C LEU A 117 10.34 -10.00 -10.93
N GLY A 118 10.54 -8.71 -11.22
CA GLY A 118 9.45 -7.73 -11.26
C GLY A 118 8.33 -8.12 -12.22
N VAL A 119 8.66 -8.51 -13.45
CA VAL A 119 7.67 -8.93 -14.46
C VAL A 119 6.94 -10.20 -14.03
N ALA A 120 7.65 -11.14 -13.39
CA ALA A 120 7.02 -12.33 -12.83
C ALA A 120 6.01 -11.99 -11.73
N VAL A 121 6.35 -11.04 -10.85
CA VAL A 121 5.45 -10.54 -9.80
C VAL A 121 4.22 -9.85 -10.40
N LEU A 122 4.40 -9.04 -11.45
CA LEU A 122 3.30 -8.39 -12.15
C LEU A 122 2.34 -9.41 -12.78
N ALA A 123 2.87 -10.43 -13.43
CA ALA A 123 2.06 -11.52 -13.98
C ALA A 123 1.33 -12.30 -12.86
N ALA A 124 1.99 -12.56 -11.73
CA ALA A 124 1.37 -13.19 -10.58
C ALA A 124 0.24 -12.33 -9.98
N LEU A 125 0.42 -11.02 -9.89
CA LEU A 125 -0.62 -10.08 -9.48
C LEU A 125 -1.84 -10.17 -10.40
N ALA A 126 -1.62 -10.21 -11.72
CA ALA A 126 -2.71 -10.36 -12.68
C ALA A 126 -3.46 -11.69 -12.51
N ALA A 127 -2.75 -12.80 -12.28
CA ALA A 127 -3.40 -14.08 -11.98
C ALA A 127 -4.23 -14.05 -10.69
N VAL A 128 -3.70 -13.43 -9.64
CA VAL A 128 -4.43 -13.35 -8.36
C VAL A 128 -5.62 -12.40 -8.44
N ALA A 129 -5.48 -11.27 -9.12
CA ALA A 129 -6.56 -10.30 -9.31
C ALA A 129 -7.68 -10.87 -10.21
N GLY A 130 -7.30 -11.59 -11.28
CA GLY A 130 -8.25 -12.19 -12.21
C GLY A 130 -8.75 -13.59 -11.82
N GLY A 131 -8.20 -14.20 -10.78
CA GLY A 131 -8.57 -15.54 -10.32
C GLY A 131 -8.24 -16.67 -11.30
N SER A 132 -7.41 -16.42 -12.31
CA SER A 132 -7.07 -17.38 -13.37
C SER A 132 -5.63 -17.20 -13.85
N ALA A 133 -4.95 -18.32 -14.14
CA ALA A 133 -3.63 -18.30 -14.75
C ALA A 133 -3.64 -17.66 -16.16
N PHE A 134 -4.78 -17.66 -16.85
CA PHE A 134 -4.93 -16.99 -18.14
C PHE A 134 -4.70 -15.47 -18.02
N CYS A 135 -5.05 -14.86 -16.88
CA CYS A 135 -4.81 -13.44 -16.64
C CYS A 135 -3.32 -13.12 -16.53
N ALA A 136 -2.50 -14.03 -15.98
CA ALA A 136 -1.04 -13.89 -16.00
C ALA A 136 -0.50 -13.94 -17.43
N LEU A 137 -0.98 -14.87 -18.26
CA LEU A 137 -0.54 -14.99 -19.65
C LEU A 137 -0.93 -13.75 -20.47
N ALA A 138 -2.17 -13.27 -20.32
CA ALA A 138 -2.64 -12.05 -20.97
C ALA A 138 -1.81 -10.83 -20.53
N CYS A 139 -1.58 -10.67 -19.22
CA CYS A 139 -0.74 -9.60 -18.68
C CYS A 139 0.69 -9.67 -19.24
N PHE A 140 1.29 -10.85 -19.28
CA PHE A 140 2.62 -11.04 -19.84
C PHE A 140 2.67 -10.73 -21.34
N GLY A 141 1.65 -11.13 -22.11
CA GLY A 141 1.52 -10.80 -23.53
C GLY A 141 1.42 -9.29 -23.78
N PHE A 142 0.55 -8.59 -23.04
CA PHE A 142 0.44 -7.13 -23.11
C PHE A 142 1.72 -6.42 -22.69
N PHE A 143 2.35 -6.89 -21.61
CA PHE A 143 3.63 -6.38 -21.17
C PHE A 143 4.69 -6.51 -22.28
N PHE A 144 4.75 -7.67 -22.94
CA PHE A 144 5.71 -7.92 -24.01
C PHE A 144 5.46 -7.04 -25.24
N ALA A 145 4.20 -6.85 -25.63
CA ALA A 145 3.82 -5.96 -26.72
C ALA A 145 4.27 -4.50 -26.45
N ASN A 146 4.06 -4.01 -25.23
CA ASN A 146 4.49 -2.67 -24.85
C ASN A 146 6.01 -2.56 -24.66
N TYR A 147 6.67 -3.63 -24.22
CA TYR A 147 8.13 -3.70 -24.13
C TYR A 147 8.78 -3.56 -25.51
N TYR A 148 8.19 -4.17 -26.55
CA TYR A 148 8.66 -4.04 -27.92
C TYR A 148 8.70 -2.56 -28.37
N HIS A 149 7.68 -1.79 -28.00
CA HIS A 149 7.57 -0.35 -28.26
C HIS A 149 8.34 0.55 -27.28
N ARG A 150 9.10 -0.02 -26.34
CA ARG A 150 9.94 0.71 -25.37
C ARG A 150 9.14 1.59 -24.37
N LEU A 151 7.88 1.24 -24.11
CA LEU A 151 6.96 2.10 -23.35
C LEU A 151 6.93 1.83 -21.83
N ILE A 152 7.44 0.67 -21.36
CA ILE A 152 7.24 0.24 -19.97
C ILE A 152 8.54 0.17 -19.14
N ILE A 153 9.68 -0.20 -19.73
CA ILE A 153 10.96 -0.30 -19.00
C ILE A 153 12.08 0.35 -19.82
N ARG A 154 12.93 1.12 -19.14
CA ARG A 154 14.09 1.82 -19.73
C ARG A 154 15.36 0.96 -19.71
N VAL A 155 15.27 -0.32 -20.06
CA VAL A 155 16.41 -1.26 -20.04
C VAL A 155 17.53 -0.88 -21.03
N GLN A 156 17.27 0.06 -21.94
CA GLN A 156 18.30 0.61 -22.84
C GLN A 156 19.33 1.46 -22.09
N ALA A 157 18.91 2.11 -21.02
CA ALA A 157 19.78 2.82 -20.10
C ALA A 157 19.78 2.05 -18.77
N VAL A 158 20.48 0.90 -18.79
CA VAL A 158 20.51 -0.09 -17.70
C VAL A 158 20.72 0.56 -16.31
N PRO A 159 21.69 1.48 -16.11
CA PRO A 159 22.03 1.96 -14.77
C PRO A 159 21.02 2.95 -14.15
N LEU A 160 19.95 3.31 -14.87
CA LEU A 160 18.94 4.24 -14.35
C LEU A 160 18.23 3.71 -13.09
N ARG A 161 17.88 4.64 -12.19
CA ARG A 161 17.25 4.34 -10.89
C ARG A 161 15.91 3.63 -11.01
N GLU A 162 15.11 3.99 -12.02
CA GLU A 162 13.81 3.39 -12.29
C GLU A 162 13.95 1.89 -12.58
N ASN A 163 15.04 1.46 -13.22
CA ASN A 163 15.25 0.06 -13.52
C ASN A 163 15.52 -0.77 -12.24
N TRP A 164 16.05 -0.15 -11.19
CA TRP A 164 16.21 -0.78 -9.87
C TRP A 164 14.92 -0.75 -9.06
N ALA A 165 14.21 0.39 -9.08
CA ALA A 165 13.04 0.62 -8.25
C ALA A 165 11.74 -0.05 -8.72
N LEU A 166 11.49 -0.13 -10.03
CA LEU A 166 10.22 -0.63 -10.59
C LEU A 166 9.82 -2.02 -10.08
N PRO A 167 10.74 -3.01 -9.97
CA PRO A 167 10.40 -4.32 -9.42
C PRO A 167 9.94 -4.26 -7.95
N PHE A 168 10.58 -3.42 -7.13
CA PHE A 168 10.15 -3.22 -5.74
C PHE A 168 8.80 -2.53 -5.66
N LEU A 169 8.49 -1.60 -6.56
CA LEU A 169 7.15 -1.02 -6.67
C LEU A 169 6.09 -2.08 -6.98
N TRP A 170 6.33 -2.97 -7.94
CA TRP A 170 5.37 -4.03 -8.27
C TRP A 170 5.22 -5.05 -7.15
N ILE A 171 6.30 -5.42 -6.46
CA ILE A 171 6.25 -6.25 -5.24
C ILE A 171 5.40 -5.56 -4.17
N ASN A 172 5.60 -4.26 -3.97
CA ASN A 172 4.88 -3.48 -2.97
C ASN A 172 3.37 -3.42 -3.25
N ILE A 173 2.98 -3.05 -4.48
CA ILE A 173 1.58 -3.00 -4.92
C ILE A 173 0.93 -4.39 -4.78
N THR A 174 1.66 -5.44 -5.19
CA THR A 174 1.17 -6.82 -5.09
C THR A 174 0.96 -7.22 -3.64
N ALA A 175 1.91 -6.92 -2.76
CA ALA A 175 1.81 -7.23 -1.34
C ALA A 175 0.63 -6.52 -0.68
N ILE A 176 0.37 -5.25 -1.03
CA ILE A 176 -0.80 -4.51 -0.53
C ILE A 176 -2.10 -5.11 -1.05
N ALA A 177 -2.19 -5.44 -2.34
CA ALA A 177 -3.38 -6.08 -2.91
C ALA A 177 -3.68 -7.42 -2.22
N LEU A 178 -2.66 -8.27 -2.04
CA LEU A 178 -2.78 -9.54 -1.31
C LEU A 178 -3.14 -9.32 0.16
N LEU A 179 -2.61 -8.29 0.80
CA LEU A 179 -2.92 -7.94 2.20
C LEU A 179 -4.38 -7.55 2.35
N LEU A 180 -4.90 -6.68 1.48
CA LEU A 180 -6.30 -6.28 1.47
C LEU A 180 -7.23 -7.46 1.18
N GLN A 181 -6.87 -8.35 0.25
CA GLN A 181 -7.63 -9.57 -0.02
C GLN A 181 -7.62 -10.53 1.18
N THR A 182 -6.47 -10.73 1.82
CA THR A 182 -6.33 -11.57 3.01
C THR A 182 -7.17 -11.01 4.16
N HIS A 183 -7.16 -9.69 4.32
CA HIS A 183 -7.98 -9.02 5.32
C HIS A 183 -9.48 -9.19 5.06
N ALA A 184 -9.92 -8.99 3.82
CA ALA A 184 -11.33 -9.23 3.46
C ALA A 184 -11.75 -10.68 3.71
N ARG A 185 -10.86 -11.65 3.48
CA ARG A 185 -11.11 -13.08 3.83
C ARG A 185 -11.21 -13.27 5.34
N LEU A 186 -10.33 -12.64 6.11
CA LEU A 186 -10.34 -12.68 7.58
C LEU A 186 -11.64 -12.12 8.14
N GLN A 187 -12.10 -10.97 7.64
CA GLN A 187 -13.38 -10.35 8.02
C GLN A 187 -14.56 -11.29 7.73
N ARG A 188 -14.63 -11.86 6.52
CA ARG A 188 -15.70 -12.80 6.15
C ARG A 188 -15.70 -14.07 7.01
N ALA A 189 -14.51 -14.63 7.27
CA ALA A 189 -14.38 -15.82 8.10
C ALA A 189 -14.80 -15.55 9.56
N THR A 190 -14.39 -14.41 10.11
CA THR A 190 -14.76 -13.97 11.46
C THR A 190 -16.27 -13.75 11.57
N LEU A 191 -16.89 -13.10 10.58
CA LEU A 191 -18.34 -12.89 10.54
C LEU A 191 -19.11 -14.22 10.49
N ARG A 192 -18.67 -15.17 9.65
CA ARG A 192 -19.29 -16.51 9.56
C ARG A 192 -19.23 -17.26 10.89
N LEU A 193 -18.12 -17.16 11.60
CA LEU A 193 -17.96 -17.80 12.91
C LEU A 193 -18.78 -17.12 14.00
N TRP A 194 -18.89 -15.81 13.94
CA TRP A 194 -19.78 -15.06 14.83
C TRP A 194 -21.26 -15.41 14.60
N ALA A 195 -21.64 -15.73 13.36
CA ALA A 195 -23.00 -16.12 13.00
C ALA A 195 -23.33 -17.61 13.22
N ALA A 196 -22.33 -18.50 13.21
CA ALA A 196 -22.53 -19.93 13.39
C ALA A 196 -22.78 -20.29 14.87
N ASP A 197 -23.77 -21.16 15.11
CA ASP A 197 -24.05 -21.68 16.45
C ASP A 197 -23.00 -22.73 16.88
N LYS A 198 -22.70 -22.79 18.17
CA LYS A 198 -21.44 -23.33 18.71
C LYS A 198 -21.31 -24.86 18.62
N ASP A 199 -20.66 -25.36 17.59
CA ASP A 199 -20.01 -26.68 17.61
C ASP A 199 -18.51 -26.58 17.98
N SER A 200 -18.10 -27.30 19.02
CA SER A 200 -16.72 -27.21 19.57
C SER A 200 -15.64 -27.63 18.56
N ALA A 201 -15.87 -28.69 17.77
CA ALA A 201 -14.89 -29.21 16.81
C ALA A 201 -14.74 -28.35 15.54
N SER A 202 -15.85 -27.77 15.04
CA SER A 202 -15.81 -26.83 13.92
C SER A 202 -15.12 -25.52 14.32
N SER A 203 -15.28 -25.11 15.59
CA SER A 203 -14.60 -23.94 16.14
C SER A 203 -13.08 -24.08 16.11
N LEU A 204 -12.49 -25.22 16.49
CA LEU A 204 -11.03 -25.36 16.55
C LEU A 204 -10.38 -25.27 15.16
N ARG A 205 -10.97 -25.94 14.15
CA ARG A 205 -10.49 -25.87 12.77
C ARG A 205 -10.56 -24.44 12.22
N ALA A 206 -11.63 -23.73 12.56
CA ALA A 206 -11.80 -22.36 12.14
C ALA A 206 -10.83 -21.38 12.85
N HIS A 207 -10.52 -21.60 14.13
CA HIS A 207 -9.50 -20.83 14.84
C HIS A 207 -8.12 -21.00 14.18
N ARG A 208 -7.72 -22.23 13.86
CA ARG A 208 -6.46 -22.50 13.14
C ARG A 208 -6.42 -21.79 11.77
N PHE A 209 -7.55 -21.78 11.06
CA PHE A 209 -7.66 -21.07 9.78
C PHE A 209 -7.50 -19.55 9.94
N LEU A 210 -8.14 -18.93 10.93
CA LEU A 210 -7.98 -17.51 11.23
C LEU A 210 -6.53 -17.17 11.62
N GLU A 211 -5.89 -18.02 12.42
CA GLU A 211 -4.48 -17.85 12.79
C GLU A 211 -3.57 -17.91 11.56
N ALA A 212 -3.80 -18.85 10.64
CA ALA A 212 -3.05 -18.94 9.39
C ALA A 212 -3.21 -17.67 8.53
N LEU A 213 -4.41 -17.09 8.46
CA LEU A 213 -4.65 -15.82 7.77
C LEU A 213 -3.92 -14.66 8.44
N ARG A 214 -3.94 -14.55 9.77
CA ARG A 214 -3.20 -13.51 10.51
C ARG A 214 -1.69 -13.64 10.33
N GLN A 215 -1.15 -14.86 10.30
CA GLN A 215 0.26 -15.08 9.99
C GLN A 215 0.60 -14.66 8.57
N THR A 216 -0.32 -14.90 7.62
CA THR A 216 -0.17 -14.42 6.24
C THR A 216 -0.17 -12.90 6.17
N GLU A 217 -1.08 -12.21 6.89
CA GLU A 217 -1.05 -10.73 6.98
C GLU A 217 0.28 -10.21 7.54
N LYS A 218 0.83 -10.83 8.60
CA LYS A 218 2.14 -10.44 9.17
C LYS A 218 3.28 -10.59 8.15
N LYS A 219 3.32 -11.70 7.42
CA LYS A 219 4.30 -11.93 6.34
C LYS A 219 4.17 -10.88 5.24
N LEU A 220 2.94 -10.58 4.81
CA LEU A 220 2.69 -9.56 3.79
C LEU A 220 3.08 -8.16 4.25
N LEU A 221 2.84 -7.80 5.51
CA LEU A 221 3.31 -6.54 6.09
C LEU A 221 4.84 -6.44 6.10
N ALA A 222 5.55 -7.54 6.36
CA ALA A 222 7.02 -7.57 6.25
C ALA A 222 7.49 -7.38 4.80
N VAL A 223 6.78 -7.94 3.82
CA VAL A 223 7.07 -7.71 2.39
C VAL A 223 6.79 -6.25 2.01
N VAL A 224 5.71 -5.63 2.51
CA VAL A 224 5.44 -4.20 2.32
C VAL A 224 6.59 -3.37 2.89
N PHE A 225 7.06 -3.66 4.11
CA PHE A 225 8.20 -2.98 4.71
C PHE A 225 9.45 -3.05 3.82
N LEU A 226 9.86 -4.27 3.45
CA LEU A 226 11.10 -4.51 2.72
C LEU A 226 11.04 -3.90 1.31
N SER A 227 9.91 -4.07 0.61
CA SER A 227 9.73 -3.50 -0.73
C SER A 227 9.67 -1.97 -0.70
N THR A 228 9.02 -1.35 0.30
CA THR A 228 9.04 0.11 0.47
C THR A 228 10.47 0.60 0.75
N LEU A 229 11.20 -0.07 1.65
CA LEU A 229 12.59 0.28 1.96
C LEU A 229 13.47 0.22 0.70
N CYS A 230 13.43 -0.89 -0.04
CA CYS A 230 14.20 -1.04 -1.29
C CYS A 230 13.79 -0.02 -2.35
N LEU A 231 12.50 0.31 -2.46
CA LEU A 231 11.99 1.33 -3.39
C LEU A 231 12.55 2.72 -3.05
N LEU A 232 12.46 3.15 -1.79
CA LEU A 232 12.92 4.47 -1.37
C LEU A 232 14.45 4.60 -1.40
N VAL A 233 15.17 3.50 -1.14
CA VAL A 233 16.63 3.45 -1.25
C VAL A 233 17.10 3.52 -2.70
N SER A 234 16.41 2.80 -3.59
CA SER A 234 16.84 2.69 -4.99
C SER A 234 16.46 3.90 -5.84
N TRP A 235 15.48 4.71 -5.42
CA TRP A 235 14.95 5.79 -6.24
C TRP A 235 14.44 6.99 -5.42
N GLN A 236 14.99 8.16 -5.72
CA GLN A 236 14.64 9.44 -5.07
C GLN A 236 13.15 9.79 -5.19
N PHE A 237 12.53 9.51 -6.35
CA PHE A 237 11.10 9.81 -6.57
C PHE A 237 10.15 8.77 -5.94
N GLY A 238 10.68 7.72 -5.30
CA GLY A 238 9.87 6.72 -4.60
C GLY A 238 8.94 7.33 -3.54
N VAL A 239 9.33 8.45 -2.92
CA VAL A 239 8.47 9.15 -1.95
C VAL A 239 7.15 9.65 -2.54
N PHE A 240 7.15 10.09 -3.79
CA PHE A 240 5.93 10.55 -4.46
C PHE A 240 5.00 9.37 -4.73
N VAL A 241 5.56 8.22 -5.14
CA VAL A 241 4.80 6.99 -5.38
C VAL A 241 4.16 6.46 -4.09
N ILE A 242 4.90 6.44 -2.99
CA ILE A 242 4.33 6.03 -1.70
C ILE A 242 3.30 7.05 -1.20
N THR A 243 3.51 8.36 -1.45
CA THR A 243 2.52 9.40 -1.08
C THR A 243 1.20 9.19 -1.81
N THR A 244 1.22 8.92 -3.13
CA THR A 244 -0.01 8.65 -3.88
C THR A 244 -0.66 7.34 -3.46
N GLN A 245 0.13 6.33 -3.10
CA GLN A 245 -0.39 5.09 -2.53
C GLN A 245 -1.10 5.31 -1.18
N VAL A 246 -0.52 6.11 -0.28
CA VAL A 246 -1.16 6.50 1.00
C VAL A 246 -2.46 7.24 0.72
N ALA A 247 -2.47 8.20 -0.21
CA ALA A 247 -3.67 8.94 -0.59
C ALA A 247 -4.76 8.01 -1.16
N ALA A 248 -4.40 7.06 -2.03
CA ALA A 248 -5.33 6.10 -2.61
C ALA A 248 -5.94 5.17 -1.55
N LEU A 249 -5.12 4.63 -0.64
CA LEU A 249 -5.59 3.78 0.45
C LEU A 249 -6.48 4.55 1.44
N PHE A 250 -6.15 5.82 1.71
CA PHE A 250 -6.99 6.67 2.53
C PHE A 250 -8.30 7.01 1.83
N ALA A 251 -8.30 7.27 0.53
CA ALA A 251 -9.51 7.49 -0.26
C ALA A 251 -10.47 6.29 -0.19
N VAL A 252 -9.96 5.06 -0.24
CA VAL A 252 -10.76 3.84 -0.05
C VAL A 252 -11.47 3.84 1.31
N LEU A 253 -10.79 4.25 2.38
CA LEU A 253 -11.43 4.41 3.70
C LEU A 253 -12.50 5.52 3.69
N LEU A 254 -12.20 6.68 3.07
CA LEU A 254 -13.12 7.82 3.02
C LEU A 254 -14.43 7.48 2.29
N VAL A 255 -14.35 6.68 1.22
CA VAL A 255 -15.52 6.21 0.46
C VAL A 255 -16.42 5.32 1.32
N GLY A 256 -15.90 4.66 2.36
CA GLY A 256 -16.71 3.92 3.34
C GLY A 256 -16.40 2.42 3.44
N PHE A 257 -15.26 1.96 2.92
CA PHE A 257 -14.83 0.57 3.14
C PHE A 257 -14.28 0.38 4.57
N PRO A 258 -14.65 -0.69 5.30
CA PRO A 258 -14.23 -0.94 6.68
C PRO A 258 -12.80 -1.50 6.75
N CYS A 259 -11.80 -0.69 6.39
CA CYS A 259 -10.39 -1.09 6.31
C CYS A 259 -9.48 -0.34 7.30
N GLU A 260 -10.04 0.34 8.30
CA GLU A 260 -9.29 1.27 9.15
C GLU A 260 -8.12 0.63 9.91
N ARG A 261 -8.33 -0.54 10.53
CA ARG A 261 -7.24 -1.21 11.27
C ARG A 261 -6.12 -1.68 10.36
N VAL A 262 -6.43 -2.19 9.16
CA VAL A 262 -5.40 -2.57 8.19
C VAL A 262 -4.69 -1.35 7.65
N LEU A 263 -5.42 -0.27 7.35
CA LEU A 263 -4.81 0.97 6.93
C LEU A 263 -3.83 1.50 7.97
N ARG A 264 -4.21 1.54 9.26
CA ARG A 264 -3.32 1.94 10.35
C ARG A 264 -2.05 1.07 10.39
N ARG A 265 -2.18 -0.26 10.25
CA ARG A 265 -1.04 -1.19 10.18
C ARG A 265 -0.13 -0.92 8.98
N ILE A 266 -0.70 -0.70 7.80
CA ILE A 266 0.05 -0.35 6.59
C ILE A 266 0.81 0.96 6.80
N LEU A 267 0.14 2.01 7.29
CA LEU A 267 0.75 3.33 7.50
C LEU A 267 1.88 3.29 8.53
N LEU A 268 1.76 2.49 9.59
CA LEU A 268 2.84 2.27 10.57
C LEU A 268 4.05 1.58 9.92
N VAL A 269 3.81 0.57 9.09
CA VAL A 269 4.88 -0.10 8.33
C VAL A 269 5.56 0.84 7.34
N LEU A 270 4.78 1.64 6.61
CA LEU A 270 5.33 2.65 5.70
C LEU A 270 6.14 3.71 6.45
N SER A 271 5.66 4.14 7.62
CA SER A 271 6.40 5.08 8.49
C SER A 271 7.70 4.47 9.00
N ALA A 272 7.69 3.20 9.41
CA ALA A 272 8.90 2.50 9.82
C ALA A 272 9.91 2.34 8.67
N ALA A 273 9.45 2.01 7.46
CA ALA A 273 10.30 1.93 6.27
C ALA A 273 10.89 3.30 5.90
N PHE A 274 10.10 4.37 6.01
CA PHE A 274 10.57 5.74 5.80
C PHE A 274 11.63 6.16 6.82
N VAL A 275 11.41 5.93 8.12
CA VAL A 275 12.41 6.20 9.17
C VAL A 275 13.68 5.39 8.95
N SER A 276 13.54 4.11 8.57
CA SER A 276 14.70 3.27 8.23
C SER A 276 15.48 3.84 7.04
N THR A 277 14.77 4.35 6.03
CA THR A 277 15.40 5.00 4.86
C THR A 277 16.13 6.29 5.26
N LEU A 278 15.53 7.12 6.13
CA LEU A 278 16.15 8.33 6.67
C LEU A 278 17.47 8.02 7.39
N LEU A 279 17.48 6.98 8.21
CA LEU A 279 18.67 6.54 8.93
C LEU A 279 19.74 6.05 7.96
N LEU A 280 19.37 5.23 6.98
CA LEU A 280 20.31 4.76 5.95
C LEU A 280 20.91 5.95 5.19
N HIS A 281 20.10 6.90 4.72
CA HIS A 281 20.58 8.03 3.91
C HIS A 281 21.23 9.16 4.72
N PHE A 282 21.49 8.99 6.02
CA PHE A 282 22.10 10.03 6.85
C PHE A 282 21.28 11.34 6.89
N PHE A 283 19.96 11.23 7.04
CA PHE A 283 19.03 12.35 7.16
C PHE A 283 19.18 13.39 6.02
N PRO A 284 18.91 13.00 4.76
CA PRO A 284 18.95 13.94 3.66
C PRO A 284 17.77 14.91 3.77
N ARG A 285 18.02 16.19 3.46
CA ARG A 285 17.02 17.27 3.57
C ARG A 285 15.81 17.03 2.68
N TYR A 286 16.03 16.59 1.44
CA TYR A 286 14.95 16.32 0.48
C TYR A 286 13.93 15.30 1.02
N LEU A 287 14.40 14.24 1.71
CA LEU A 287 13.51 13.19 2.21
C LEU A 287 12.65 13.68 3.37
N LEU A 288 13.22 14.48 4.28
CA LEU A 288 12.51 15.09 5.41
C LEU A 288 11.44 16.10 4.97
N LEU A 289 11.73 16.87 3.93
CA LEU A 289 10.87 17.95 3.43
C LEU A 289 9.91 17.48 2.32
N SER A 290 10.05 16.24 1.85
CA SER A 290 9.14 15.63 0.89
C SER A 290 7.71 15.52 1.45
N PHE A 291 6.70 15.37 0.58
CA PHE A 291 5.29 15.25 1.00
C PHE A 291 4.98 14.01 1.85
N LEU A 292 5.80 12.96 1.77
CA LEU A 292 5.55 11.66 2.40
C LEU A 292 5.42 11.72 3.93
N PRO A 293 6.41 12.23 4.71
CA PRO A 293 6.30 12.29 6.18
C PRO A 293 5.09 13.09 6.66
N HIS A 294 4.80 14.22 6.01
CA HIS A 294 3.65 15.07 6.29
C HIS A 294 2.33 14.33 6.07
N THR A 295 2.21 13.61 4.96
CA THR A 295 1.01 12.84 4.61
C THR A 295 0.82 11.67 5.55
N LEU A 296 1.88 10.92 5.89
CA LEU A 296 1.83 9.82 6.85
C LEU A 296 1.38 10.32 8.23
N LEU A 297 1.99 11.39 8.73
CA LEU A 297 1.66 11.99 10.02
C LEU A 297 0.20 12.45 10.06
N ALA A 298 -0.24 13.18 9.03
CA ALA A 298 -1.60 13.72 8.97
C ALA A 298 -2.66 12.62 8.94
N VAL A 299 -2.49 11.61 8.08
CA VAL A 299 -3.45 10.50 7.99
C VAL A 299 -3.46 9.70 9.29
N LEU A 300 -2.29 9.34 9.84
CA LEU A 300 -2.22 8.63 11.12
C LEU A 300 -2.88 9.42 12.26
N ALA A 301 -2.62 10.72 12.37
CA ALA A 301 -3.22 11.58 13.38
C ALA A 301 -4.76 11.55 13.29
N VAL A 302 -5.33 11.67 12.08
CA VAL A 302 -6.78 11.58 11.87
C VAL A 302 -7.34 10.21 12.25
N LEU A 303 -6.67 9.11 11.91
CA LEU A 303 -7.10 7.75 12.27
C LEU A 303 -6.99 7.45 13.78
N HIS A 304 -6.16 8.17 14.52
CA HIS A 304 -5.99 8.01 15.96
C HIS A 304 -6.93 8.91 16.78
N VAL A 305 -7.05 10.17 16.40
CA VAL A 305 -7.95 11.15 17.06
C VAL A 305 -9.40 10.79 16.80
N TRP A 306 -9.71 10.39 15.56
CA TRP A 306 -11.08 10.22 15.09
C TRP A 306 -11.32 8.84 14.44
N PRO A 307 -11.26 7.74 15.22
CA PRO A 307 -11.55 6.41 14.69
C PRO A 307 -13.05 6.21 14.38
N VAL A 308 -13.36 5.35 13.40
CA VAL A 308 -14.75 5.05 13.00
C VAL A 308 -15.56 4.43 14.14
N SER A 309 -14.91 3.67 15.02
CA SER A 309 -15.55 3.10 16.21
C SER A 309 -16.15 4.17 17.14
N ARG A 310 -15.38 5.21 17.47
CA ARG A 310 -15.88 6.33 18.29
C ARG A 310 -16.98 7.11 17.59
N LEU A 311 -16.88 7.27 16.27
CA LEU A 311 -17.90 7.94 15.45
C LEU A 311 -19.26 7.28 15.55
N LEU A 312 -19.27 5.95 15.47
CA LEU A 312 -20.49 5.15 15.46
C LEU A 312 -21.05 4.96 16.88
N MET A 313 -20.18 4.84 17.89
CA MET A 313 -20.62 4.75 19.30
C MET A 313 -21.28 6.05 19.79
N ARG A 314 -20.74 7.21 19.39
CA ARG A 314 -21.36 8.51 19.70
C ARG A 314 -22.72 8.67 19.00
N GLN A 315 -22.91 8.06 17.83
CA GLN A 315 -24.21 8.04 17.15
C GLN A 315 -25.25 7.17 17.85
N THR A 316 -24.86 5.98 18.34
CA THR A 316 -25.77 5.13 19.13
C THR A 316 -26.17 5.77 20.46
N ALA A 317 -25.32 6.62 21.02
CA ALA A 317 -25.62 7.36 22.26
C ALA A 317 -26.50 8.61 22.00
N GLU A 318 -26.32 9.29 20.88
CA GLU A 318 -27.00 10.57 20.60
C GLU A 318 -28.42 10.42 20.01
N GLN A 319 -28.82 9.29 19.39
CA GLN A 319 -30.14 9.22 18.71
C GLN A 319 -30.85 7.86 18.71
N GLY A 320 -32.06 7.84 19.26
CA GLY A 320 -33.05 6.75 19.20
C GLY A 320 -33.85 6.64 17.89
N GLU A 321 -33.44 7.27 16.79
CA GLU A 321 -34.15 7.17 15.50
C GLU A 321 -33.23 6.80 14.33
N ALA A 322 -33.48 5.60 13.79
CA ALA A 322 -32.64 4.89 12.82
C ALA A 322 -32.60 5.46 11.39
N ARG A 323 -33.32 6.54 11.08
CA ARG A 323 -33.54 6.97 9.68
C ARG A 323 -32.40 7.76 9.03
N GLY A 324 -31.38 8.23 9.76
CA GLY A 324 -30.35 9.15 9.22
C GLY A 324 -28.88 8.77 9.38
N VAL A 325 -28.53 7.53 9.77
CA VAL A 325 -27.16 7.15 10.19
C VAL A 325 -26.15 7.10 9.03
N ALA A 326 -26.54 6.49 7.91
CA ALA A 326 -25.72 6.34 6.70
C ALA A 326 -25.40 7.64 5.97
N LEU A 327 -26.40 8.52 5.84
CA LEU A 327 -26.23 9.82 5.20
C LEU A 327 -25.25 10.71 5.98
N ARG A 328 -24.93 10.35 7.23
CA ARG A 328 -23.98 11.06 8.10
C ARG A 328 -22.58 10.47 8.11
N LEU A 329 -22.34 9.25 7.60
CA LEU A 329 -20.99 8.68 7.53
C LEU A 329 -20.16 9.37 6.43
N PHE A 330 -20.74 9.52 5.24
CA PHE A 330 -20.09 10.19 4.11
C PHE A 330 -19.61 11.62 4.44
N PRO A 331 -20.45 12.56 4.92
CA PRO A 331 -20.00 13.91 5.25
C PRO A 331 -18.96 13.94 6.38
N ARG A 332 -19.02 12.99 7.32
CA ARG A 332 -18.00 12.85 8.37
C ARG A 332 -16.67 12.32 7.82
N ASN A 333 -16.69 11.38 6.88
CA ASN A 333 -15.48 10.94 6.19
C ASN A 333 -14.89 12.06 5.32
N VAL A 334 -15.73 12.83 4.63
CA VAL A 334 -15.28 14.04 3.91
C VAL A 334 -14.59 15.01 4.86
N LEU A 335 -15.16 15.24 6.07
CA LEU A 335 -14.51 16.07 7.10
C LEU A 335 -13.16 15.49 7.56
N ARG A 336 -13.03 14.17 7.73
CA ARG A 336 -11.74 13.51 8.02
C ARG A 336 -10.73 13.75 6.91
N GLY A 337 -11.17 13.71 5.65
CA GLY A 337 -10.36 14.05 4.48
C GLY A 337 -9.86 15.48 4.53
N PHE A 338 -10.76 16.44 4.75
CA PHE A 338 -10.40 17.85 4.92
C PHE A 338 -9.42 18.05 6.08
N LEU A 339 -9.67 17.44 7.24
CA LEU A 339 -8.78 17.54 8.40
C LEU A 339 -7.38 16.99 8.09
N ALA A 340 -7.27 15.85 7.39
CA ALA A 340 -5.97 15.30 6.99
C ALA A 340 -5.22 16.24 6.04
N VAL A 341 -5.92 16.82 5.05
CA VAL A 341 -5.32 17.81 4.13
C VAL A 341 -4.89 19.07 4.89
N SER A 342 -5.73 19.58 5.80
CA SER A 342 -5.40 20.74 6.63
C SER A 342 -4.19 20.50 7.51
N ILE A 343 -4.12 19.36 8.21
CA ILE A 343 -2.95 18.99 9.03
C ILE A 343 -1.70 18.89 8.15
N CYS A 344 -1.77 18.19 7.02
CA CYS A 344 -0.65 18.05 6.10
C CYS A 344 -0.13 19.42 5.62
N PHE A 345 -1.05 20.32 5.25
CA PHE A 345 -0.71 21.68 4.83
C PHE A 345 -0.13 22.53 5.97
N LEU A 346 -0.68 22.44 7.19
CA LEU A 346 -0.17 23.17 8.35
C LEU A 346 1.26 22.73 8.73
N VAL A 347 1.51 21.42 8.76
CA VAL A 347 2.86 20.89 9.02
C VAL A 347 3.82 21.37 7.93
N ARG A 348 3.41 21.33 6.65
CA ARG A 348 4.24 21.82 5.55
C ARG A 348 4.52 23.32 5.66
N LEU A 349 3.50 24.13 5.98
CA LEU A 349 3.66 25.57 6.15
C LEU A 349 4.65 25.90 7.27
N SER A 350 4.66 25.12 8.35
CA SER A 350 5.63 25.27 9.44
C SER A 350 7.08 24.97 9.03
N LEU A 351 7.27 24.18 7.97
CA LEU A 351 8.57 23.77 7.46
C LEU A 351 9.00 24.55 6.21
N ARG A 352 8.18 25.51 5.74
CA ARG A 352 8.41 26.29 4.52
C ARG A 352 9.75 27.01 4.48
N SER A 353 10.25 27.48 5.64
CA SER A 353 11.55 28.17 5.72
C SER A 353 12.75 27.27 5.39
N PHE A 354 12.56 25.95 5.35
CA PHE A 354 13.61 24.97 5.05
C PHE A 354 13.51 24.38 3.64
N GLU A 355 12.43 24.65 2.89
CA GLU A 355 12.19 24.07 1.56
C GLU A 355 13.00 24.79 0.46
N LYS A 356 13.98 24.10 -0.14
CA LYS A 356 14.73 24.59 -1.31
C LYS A 356 14.84 23.58 -2.46
N ASP A 357 14.78 22.27 -2.17
CA ASP A 357 15.26 21.26 -3.14
C ASP A 357 14.16 20.69 -4.08
N ASP A 358 12.88 20.68 -3.67
CA ASP A 358 11.77 20.04 -4.43
C ASP A 358 10.62 20.99 -4.83
N SER A 359 10.81 22.31 -4.71
CA SER A 359 9.75 23.28 -5.02
C SER A 359 9.35 23.29 -6.50
N HIS A 360 10.23 22.81 -7.39
CA HIS A 360 10.04 22.89 -8.84
C HIS A 360 8.87 22.03 -9.34
N VAL A 361 8.62 20.84 -8.78
CA VAL A 361 7.49 19.98 -9.20
C VAL A 361 6.14 20.66 -8.90
N PHE A 362 6.02 21.23 -7.72
CA PHE A 362 4.80 21.93 -7.31
C PHE A 362 4.64 23.26 -8.07
N GLN A 363 5.72 24.00 -8.28
CA GLN A 363 5.71 25.21 -9.12
C GLN A 363 5.30 24.91 -10.56
N LEU A 364 5.79 23.82 -11.15
CA LEU A 364 5.38 23.36 -12.47
C LEU A 364 3.88 23.08 -12.53
N LEU A 365 3.33 22.40 -11.52
CA LEU A 365 1.88 22.15 -11.42
C LEU A 365 1.08 23.45 -11.30
N LEU A 366 1.48 24.37 -10.42
CA LEU A 366 0.80 25.66 -10.26
C LEU A 366 0.86 26.49 -11.53
N HIS A 367 2.00 26.49 -12.22
CA HIS A 367 2.16 27.17 -13.49
C HIS A 367 1.25 26.58 -14.57
N LYS A 368 1.17 25.25 -14.67
CA LYS A 368 0.24 24.55 -15.58
C LYS A 368 -1.23 24.84 -15.29
N LEU A 369 -1.58 25.10 -14.02
CA LEU A 369 -2.92 25.51 -13.60
C LEU A 369 -3.17 27.02 -13.73
N GLY A 370 -2.20 27.81 -14.19
CA GLY A 370 -2.29 29.27 -14.28
C GLY A 370 -2.27 29.99 -12.92
N LEU A 371 -1.87 29.30 -11.86
CA LEU A 371 -1.85 29.79 -10.47
C LEU A 371 -0.48 30.37 -10.06
N ALA A 372 0.56 30.19 -10.88
CA ALA A 372 1.89 30.76 -10.65
C ALA A 372 2.58 31.17 -11.95
N THR A 373 3.51 32.13 -11.84
CA THR A 373 4.41 32.51 -12.92
C THR A 373 5.46 31.41 -13.15
N SER A 374 6.03 31.36 -14.36
CA SER A 374 7.09 30.40 -14.69
C SER A 374 8.37 30.72 -13.91
N SER A 375 8.87 29.75 -13.16
CA SER A 375 10.25 29.77 -12.63
C SER A 375 11.24 29.26 -13.68
N PHE A 376 12.54 29.46 -13.45
CA PHE A 376 13.60 28.94 -14.32
C PHE A 376 13.47 27.42 -14.56
N ASP A 377 13.26 26.65 -13.48
CA ASP A 377 13.06 25.20 -13.58
C ASP A 377 11.81 24.86 -14.38
N THR A 378 10.72 25.58 -14.15
CA THR A 378 9.46 25.40 -14.89
C THR A 378 9.67 25.64 -16.39
N SER A 379 10.43 26.67 -16.75
CA SER A 379 10.81 26.94 -18.13
C SER A 379 11.64 25.82 -18.73
N ILE A 380 12.64 25.26 -18.01
CA ILE A 380 13.41 24.12 -18.49
C ILE A 380 12.50 22.93 -18.81
N TYR A 381 11.57 22.58 -17.90
CA TYR A 381 10.64 21.48 -18.13
C TYR A 381 9.74 21.73 -19.35
N LEU A 382 9.36 22.98 -19.62
CA LEU A 382 8.51 23.34 -20.76
C LEU A 382 9.27 23.52 -22.07
N MET A 383 10.59 23.73 -22.02
CA MET A 383 11.41 23.80 -23.23
C MET A 383 11.51 22.44 -23.96
N GLY A 384 11.27 21.33 -23.27
CA GLY A 384 11.34 19.97 -23.82
C GLY A 384 10.31 19.69 -24.93
N GLY A 385 9.23 20.46 -25.01
CA GLY A 385 8.17 20.31 -26.01
C GLY A 385 6.84 19.86 -25.42
N THR A 386 6.14 18.97 -26.14
CA THR A 386 4.74 18.57 -25.87
C THR A 386 4.54 17.67 -24.65
N GLU A 387 5.60 17.20 -23.99
CA GLU A 387 5.55 16.17 -22.94
C GLU A 387 4.71 16.58 -21.73
N PHE A 388 4.73 17.87 -21.41
CA PHE A 388 3.97 18.43 -20.28
C PHE A 388 2.72 19.17 -20.73
N ASP A 389 2.41 19.21 -22.03
CA ASP A 389 1.20 19.85 -22.54
C ASP A 389 -0.04 19.02 -22.28
N PHE A 390 -1.20 19.68 -22.33
CA PHE A 390 -2.47 18.97 -22.23
C PHE A 390 -2.59 17.96 -23.36
N PHE A 391 -3.20 16.82 -23.04
CA PHE A 391 -3.39 15.74 -23.98
C PHE A 391 -4.25 16.20 -25.16
N SER A 392 -3.63 16.36 -26.33
CA SER A 392 -4.27 16.92 -27.52
C SER A 392 -5.16 15.91 -28.25
N LEU A 393 -6.10 16.42 -29.06
CA LEU A 393 -6.91 15.61 -29.97
C LEU A 393 -6.04 14.77 -30.93
N TYR A 394 -4.86 15.26 -31.30
CA TYR A 394 -3.90 14.51 -32.11
C TYR A 394 -3.46 13.22 -31.40
N PHE A 395 -3.07 13.31 -30.12
CA PHE A 395 -2.70 12.11 -29.35
C PHE A 395 -3.90 11.18 -29.14
N PHE A 396 -5.11 11.73 -28.99
CA PHE A 396 -6.32 10.91 -28.91
C PHE A 396 -6.56 10.13 -30.21
N ASN A 397 -6.43 10.79 -31.36
CA ASN A 397 -6.55 10.16 -32.68
C ASN A 397 -5.45 9.12 -32.92
N LEU A 398 -4.26 9.28 -32.34
CA LEU A 398 -3.17 8.31 -32.41
C LEU A 398 -3.50 7.01 -31.65
N ILE A 399 -4.21 7.11 -30.52
CA ILE A 399 -4.58 5.96 -29.68
C ILE A 399 -5.93 5.35 -30.13
N ALA A 400 -6.79 6.12 -30.80
CA ALA A 400 -8.12 5.69 -31.22
C ALA A 400 -8.16 4.34 -32.00
N PRO A 401 -7.21 4.03 -32.91
CA PRO A 401 -7.18 2.75 -33.61
C PRO A 401 -6.99 1.54 -32.70
N SER A 402 -6.34 1.72 -31.54
CA SER A 402 -6.12 0.62 -30.57
C SER A 402 -7.43 0.12 -29.94
N ARG A 403 -8.50 0.92 -29.99
CA ARG A 403 -9.78 0.69 -29.29
C ARG A 403 -9.63 0.43 -27.79
N LEU A 404 -8.45 0.69 -27.21
CA LEU A 404 -8.14 0.41 -25.81
C LEU A 404 -9.06 1.19 -24.86
N PHE A 405 -9.37 2.44 -25.21
CA PHE A 405 -10.28 3.29 -24.44
C PHE A 405 -11.68 2.68 -24.31
N LEU A 406 -12.17 1.94 -25.32
CA LEU A 406 -13.49 1.31 -25.25
C LEU A 406 -13.49 0.17 -24.23
N PHE A 407 -12.49 -0.73 -24.29
CA PHE A 407 -12.34 -1.80 -23.29
C PHE A 407 -12.07 -1.25 -21.88
N ALA A 408 -11.24 -0.22 -21.77
CA ALA A 408 -10.95 0.45 -20.49
C ALA A 408 -12.21 1.12 -19.92
N SER A 409 -13.03 1.76 -20.76
CA SER A 409 -14.27 2.41 -20.34
C SER A 409 -15.32 1.40 -19.89
N VAL A 410 -15.50 0.30 -20.62
CA VAL A 410 -16.42 -0.78 -20.21
C VAL A 410 -15.94 -1.42 -18.90
N SER A 411 -14.64 -1.69 -18.77
CA SER A 411 -14.07 -2.25 -17.55
C SER A 411 -14.24 -1.31 -16.35
N LEU A 412 -14.02 0.00 -16.56
CA LEU A 412 -14.23 1.03 -15.55
C LEU A 412 -15.71 1.10 -15.15
N LEU A 413 -16.63 1.09 -16.10
CA LEU A 413 -18.06 1.08 -15.83
C LEU A 413 -18.48 -0.13 -14.99
N LEU A 414 -18.04 -1.33 -15.37
CA LEU A 414 -18.31 -2.56 -14.61
C LEU A 414 -17.72 -2.49 -13.21
N PHE A 415 -16.48 -1.99 -13.07
CA PHE A 415 -15.85 -1.79 -11.76
C PHE A 415 -16.64 -0.81 -10.89
N LEU A 416 -17.09 0.31 -11.46
CA LEU A 416 -17.89 1.32 -10.74
C LEU A 416 -19.25 0.76 -10.32
N LEU A 417 -19.93 -0.03 -11.18
CA LEU A 417 -21.19 -0.68 -10.85
C LEU A 417 -21.02 -1.67 -9.69
N LEU A 418 -20.02 -2.56 -9.76
CA LEU A 418 -19.73 -3.53 -8.70
C LEU A 418 -19.33 -2.84 -7.39
N SER A 419 -18.53 -1.78 -7.47
CA SER A 419 -18.12 -0.99 -6.30
C SER A 419 -19.30 -0.28 -5.66
N THR A 420 -20.23 0.24 -6.48
CA THR A 420 -21.44 0.92 -6.01
C THR A 420 -22.36 -0.06 -5.27
N ASP A 421 -22.59 -1.25 -5.83
CA ASP A 421 -23.39 -2.29 -5.16
C ASP A 421 -22.80 -2.68 -3.79
N GLN A 422 -21.49 -2.90 -3.72
CA GLN A 422 -20.81 -3.18 -2.45
C GLN A 422 -20.91 -2.03 -1.45
N LEU A 423 -20.79 -0.78 -1.91
CA LEU A 423 -20.93 0.39 -1.06
C LEU A 423 -22.37 0.54 -0.55
N LEU A 424 -23.38 0.28 -1.38
CA LEU A 424 -24.77 0.27 -0.94
C LEU A 424 -25.03 -0.80 0.11
N PHE A 425 -24.45 -2.00 -0.05
CA PHE A 425 -24.50 -3.06 0.96
C PHE A 425 -23.86 -2.62 2.29
N LEU A 426 -22.63 -2.11 2.26
CA LEU A 426 -21.92 -1.64 3.45
C LEU A 426 -22.67 -0.48 4.13
N ASN A 427 -23.27 0.40 3.32
CA ASN A 427 -24.06 1.50 3.83
C ASN A 427 -25.33 1.01 4.54
N ARG A 428 -26.02 0.00 3.98
CA ARG A 428 -27.15 -0.67 4.65
C ARG A 428 -26.70 -1.34 5.95
N LEU A 429 -25.56 -2.03 5.96
CA LEU A 429 -25.00 -2.65 7.16
C LEU A 429 -24.70 -1.62 8.25
N CYS A 430 -24.14 -0.46 7.89
CA CYS A 430 -23.88 0.63 8.82
C CYS A 430 -25.18 1.22 9.41
N ARG A 431 -26.29 1.25 8.65
CA ARG A 431 -27.60 1.70 9.16
C ARG A 431 -28.20 0.70 10.14
N LEU A 432 -28.21 -0.58 9.79
CA LEU A 432 -28.89 -1.62 10.54
C LEU A 432 -28.11 -2.06 11.78
N SER A 433 -26.79 -2.09 11.68
CA SER A 433 -25.91 -2.60 12.72
C SER A 433 -24.60 -1.80 12.78
N PRO A 434 -24.62 -0.54 13.27
CA PRO A 434 -23.43 0.31 13.33
C PRO A 434 -22.30 -0.32 14.18
N GLY A 435 -22.65 -1.01 15.27
CA GLY A 435 -21.67 -1.73 16.10
C GLY A 435 -20.96 -2.87 15.35
N LEU A 436 -21.67 -3.60 14.48
CA LEU A 436 -21.08 -4.66 13.67
C LEU A 436 -20.14 -4.09 12.60
N TYR A 437 -20.55 -3.01 11.94
CA TYR A 437 -19.68 -2.30 10.98
C TYR A 437 -18.41 -1.76 11.66
N ALA A 438 -18.55 -1.13 12.83
CA ALA A 438 -17.41 -0.67 13.64
C ALA A 438 -16.47 -1.83 14.00
N ALA A 439 -17.03 -2.96 14.45
CA ALA A 439 -16.26 -4.12 14.87
C ALA A 439 -15.58 -4.85 13.69
N LEU A 440 -16.13 -4.77 12.48
CA LEU A 440 -15.47 -5.22 11.25
C LEU A 440 -14.29 -4.31 10.88
N SER A 441 -14.46 -2.98 11.01
CA SER A 441 -13.41 -1.99 10.70
C SER A 441 -12.22 -2.04 11.68
N GLU A 442 -12.50 -2.22 12.97
CA GLU A 442 -11.48 -2.31 14.03
C GLU A 442 -11.05 -3.77 14.34
N GLU A 443 -11.62 -4.76 13.66
CA GLU A 443 -11.39 -6.19 13.94
C GLU A 443 -11.56 -6.52 15.44
N SER A 444 -12.61 -5.96 16.06
CA SER A 444 -12.90 -6.06 17.50
C SER A 444 -14.06 -7.01 17.82
N LEU A 445 -14.54 -7.76 16.83
CA LEU A 445 -15.55 -8.80 17.01
C LEU A 445 -15.03 -9.87 17.98
N SER A 446 -15.53 -9.86 19.22
CA SER A 446 -15.24 -10.89 20.19
C SER A 446 -15.97 -12.18 19.82
N LEU A 447 -15.24 -13.29 19.71
CA LEU A 447 -15.82 -14.63 19.54
C LEU A 447 -16.50 -15.14 20.82
N LYS A 448 -16.29 -14.47 21.95
CA LYS A 448 -17.10 -14.60 23.15
C LYS A 448 -18.24 -13.58 23.06
N ARG A 449 -19.44 -14.06 22.75
CA ARG A 449 -20.67 -13.34 23.08
C ARG A 449 -20.75 -13.34 24.61
N GLU A 450 -20.52 -12.20 25.26
CA GLU A 450 -21.01 -12.05 26.62
C GLU A 450 -22.52 -12.29 26.56
N PRO A 451 -23.07 -13.18 27.39
CA PRO A 451 -24.50 -13.40 27.39
C PRO A 451 -25.16 -12.11 27.85
N LEU A 452 -25.99 -11.54 26.99
CA LEU A 452 -26.94 -10.45 27.32
C LEU A 452 -27.95 -10.83 28.43
N LEU A 453 -27.75 -11.95 29.12
CA LEU A 453 -28.50 -12.39 30.29
C LEU A 453 -28.28 -11.50 31.52
N GLY A 454 -27.23 -10.68 31.57
CA GLY A 454 -26.99 -9.78 32.71
C GLY A 454 -27.98 -8.61 32.81
N GLN A 455 -28.44 -8.04 31.69
CA GLN A 455 -29.36 -6.89 31.73
C GLN A 455 -30.84 -7.32 31.87
N GLU A 456 -31.22 -8.48 31.33
CA GLU A 456 -32.56 -9.02 31.52
C GLU A 456 -32.73 -9.63 32.92
N GLU A 457 -31.72 -10.29 33.51
CA GLU A 457 -31.80 -10.74 34.90
C GLU A 457 -31.84 -9.56 35.88
N HIS A 458 -31.08 -8.48 35.64
CA HIS A 458 -31.15 -7.29 36.49
C HIS A 458 -32.49 -6.54 36.34
N ARG A 459 -33.06 -6.48 35.13
CA ARG A 459 -34.43 -5.96 34.92
C ARG A 459 -35.49 -6.86 35.57
N ALA A 460 -35.41 -8.18 35.39
CA ALA A 460 -36.35 -9.12 35.99
C ALA A 460 -36.24 -9.19 37.52
N LYS A 461 -35.03 -9.02 38.09
CA LYS A 461 -34.81 -8.89 39.54
C LYS A 461 -35.29 -7.53 40.07
N ALA A 462 -35.10 -6.43 39.33
CA ALA A 462 -35.62 -5.12 39.70
C ALA A 462 -37.17 -5.04 39.60
N GLU A 463 -37.76 -5.75 38.64
CA GLU A 463 -39.21 -5.83 38.47
C GLU A 463 -39.87 -6.77 39.50
N LYS A 464 -39.17 -7.86 39.90
CA LYS A 464 -39.55 -8.68 41.07
C LYS A 464 -39.42 -7.94 42.40
N ALA A 465 -38.41 -7.08 42.56
CA ALA A 465 -38.25 -6.25 43.75
C ALA A 465 -39.38 -5.20 43.84
N ARG A 466 -39.68 -4.51 42.73
CA ARG A 466 -40.82 -3.55 42.66
C ARG A 466 -42.18 -4.20 42.90
N ARG A 467 -42.38 -5.47 42.53
CA ARG A 467 -43.64 -6.19 42.84
C ARG A 467 -43.72 -6.71 44.28
N LYS A 468 -42.59 -6.88 44.98
CA LYS A 468 -42.56 -7.25 46.41
C LYS A 468 -42.85 -6.05 47.32
N ASP A 469 -42.47 -4.85 46.90
CA ASP A 469 -42.70 -3.61 47.67
C ASP A 469 -44.11 -3.03 47.45
N ALA A 470 -44.93 -3.62 46.56
CA ALA A 470 -46.26 -3.14 46.20
C ALA A 470 -47.43 -4.05 46.64
N ALA A 471 -47.20 -4.97 47.59
CA ALA A 471 -48.29 -5.77 48.19
C ALA A 471 -48.80 -5.09 49.48
N PRO A 472 -50.09 -4.73 49.58
CA PRO A 472 -50.64 -4.15 50.79
C PRO A 472 -50.86 -5.23 51.85
N SER A 473 -50.60 -4.86 53.11
CA SER A 473 -50.90 -5.65 54.30
C SER A 473 -52.41 -5.79 54.49
N THR A 474 -52.91 -7.03 54.55
CA THR A 474 -54.18 -7.32 55.22
C THR A 474 -54.06 -8.59 56.07
N GLN A 475 -54.44 -8.41 57.33
CA GLN A 475 -54.48 -9.40 58.40
C GLN A 475 -55.57 -10.46 58.15
N HIS A 476 -55.36 -11.62 58.79
CA HIS A 476 -56.30 -12.72 58.97
C HIS A 476 -57.72 -12.30 59.40
N CYS A 477 -58.73 -12.97 58.83
CA CYS A 477 -59.76 -13.64 59.63
C CYS A 477 -60.42 -14.78 58.83
N ALA A 478 -60.89 -15.78 59.56
CA ALA A 478 -61.32 -17.11 59.12
C ALA A 478 -62.69 -17.16 58.41
N ALA A 479 -62.92 -18.21 57.62
CA ALA A 479 -64.06 -19.15 57.72
C ALA A 479 -64.34 -19.90 56.39
N ASP A 480 -64.58 -21.20 56.55
CA ASP A 480 -65.35 -22.15 55.73
C ASP A 480 -65.93 -21.71 54.37
N THR A 481 -65.70 -22.50 53.31
CA THR A 481 -66.68 -23.48 52.76
C THR A 481 -66.20 -24.10 51.42
N ARG A 482 -66.78 -25.27 51.14
CA ARG A 482 -66.58 -26.21 50.02
C ARG A 482 -66.83 -25.61 48.61
N VAL A 483 -66.35 -26.35 47.59
CA VAL A 483 -67.03 -26.77 46.32
C VAL A 483 -66.25 -26.49 45.01
N SER A 484 -65.86 -27.60 44.36
CA SER A 484 -65.98 -27.98 42.93
C SER A 484 -65.31 -27.21 41.77
N SER A 485 -64.78 -28.04 40.85
CA SER A 485 -64.75 -27.94 39.37
C SER A 485 -63.93 -26.82 38.73
N ALA A 486 -63.35 -26.95 37.56
CA ALA A 486 -63.05 -28.00 36.59
C ALA A 486 -62.10 -27.33 35.56
N ASP A 487 -61.50 -28.14 34.70
CA ASP A 487 -61.04 -27.84 33.33
C ASP A 487 -60.95 -26.36 32.89
N ASP A 488 -59.79 -25.96 32.33
CA ASP A 488 -59.74 -25.96 30.87
C ASP A 488 -58.34 -25.93 30.28
N SER A 489 -58.30 -26.61 29.14
CA SER A 489 -57.26 -26.91 28.20
C SER A 489 -56.94 -25.75 27.23
N LYS A 490 -55.83 -25.92 26.50
CA LYS A 490 -55.47 -25.41 25.15
C LYS A 490 -54.34 -24.37 25.10
N LEU A 491 -53.16 -24.77 24.60
CA LEU A 491 -52.78 -24.77 23.17
C LEU A 491 -52.82 -23.39 22.52
N ARG A 492 -51.65 -22.82 22.20
CA ARG A 492 -51.33 -22.37 20.83
C ARG A 492 -49.86 -21.97 20.65
N GLN A 493 -49.24 -22.66 19.69
CA GLN A 493 -48.05 -22.27 18.95
C GLN A 493 -48.27 -20.92 18.22
N ARG A 494 -47.21 -20.12 18.05
CA ARG A 494 -46.56 -19.83 16.75
C ARG A 494 -45.67 -18.56 16.81
N LYS A 495 -44.48 -18.70 16.20
CA LYS A 495 -43.56 -17.68 15.67
C LYS A 495 -44.24 -16.81 14.57
N PRO A 496 -43.65 -15.70 14.07
CA PRO A 496 -42.35 -15.64 13.38
C PRO A 496 -41.18 -15.12 14.24
#